data_AF-A0A0F2Q2F0-F1
#
_entry.id   AF-A0A0F2Q2F0-F1
#
_cell.length_a   1.000
_cell.length_b   1.000
_cell.length_c   1.000
_cell.angle_alpha   90.00
_cell.angle_beta   90.00
_cell.angle_gamma   90.00
#
_symmetry.space_group_name_H-M   'P 1'
#
loop_
_entity.id
_entity.type
_entity.pdbx_description
1 polymer ?
#
loop_
_entity_poly.entity_id
_entity_poly.type
_entity_poly.pdbx_seq_one_letter_code
_entity_poly.pdbx_strand_id
1 'polypeptide(L)'
;MGRKVKKEITIRSSAAEYLTFVASTGDNQDSVEMRYEDENIWLTQKMMATLYDVETHTINYHIKRIFADSELEESSVIRNFRITAADGKTYDTKHYALQMIIAVGFKVNSERAVQFRKWVNQIAKDYTIKGWVMDDERIKRGSYLTDKYFEEQLERIREIRASERKFYQKVTDLYATAIDYDKNAKSTKRFYATVQNKMHYAVHGHTAAELIVGRANSEKEHMGLTTWQDAPDGKIKITDVTIAKNYLSEFELKQLNRMVSSYLDFAENMTQRKIPLTMQDWETRLNSFIEMFEYGLLKDAGKVSAEIAKLHAESEFEKYRIVQDKLFESDYDRYIRELEQLQQQGKDKSKSDAKR
;
A
#
# COMPACT_ATOMS: atom_id res chain seq x y z
N MET A 1 -40.99 37.72 -3.42
CA MET A 1 -39.62 38.07 -3.87
C MET A 1 -38.66 37.93 -2.69
N GLY A 2 -37.97 36.79 -2.56
CA GLY A 2 -36.97 36.56 -1.51
C GLY A 2 -35.57 36.58 -2.11
N ARG A 3 -34.72 37.48 -1.64
CA ARG A 3 -33.35 37.73 -2.12
C ARG A 3 -32.49 36.46 -2.07
N LYS A 4 -31.92 36.05 -3.20
CA LYS A 4 -30.77 35.12 -3.24
C LYS A 4 -29.57 35.84 -2.60
N VAL A 5 -29.17 35.40 -1.41
CA VAL A 5 -27.94 35.83 -0.76
C VAL A 5 -26.77 35.25 -1.56
N LYS A 6 -26.07 36.08 -2.34
CA LYS A 6 -24.75 35.73 -2.88
C LYS A 6 -23.81 35.56 -1.69
N LYS A 7 -23.37 34.33 -1.41
CA LYS A 7 -22.26 34.10 -0.49
C LYS A 7 -21.02 34.72 -1.11
N GLU A 8 -20.60 35.88 -0.60
CA GLU A 8 -19.26 36.39 -0.85
C GLU A 8 -18.26 35.41 -0.24
N ILE A 9 -17.53 34.71 -1.10
CA ILE A 9 -16.43 33.84 -0.70
C ILE A 9 -15.29 34.77 -0.30
N THR A 10 -15.07 34.94 0.99
CA THR A 10 -13.94 35.71 1.53
C THR A 10 -12.66 34.96 1.18
N ILE A 11 -11.95 35.38 0.12
CA ILE A 11 -10.70 34.77 -0.31
C ILE A 11 -9.61 35.15 0.71
N ARG A 12 -9.41 34.30 1.70
CA ARG A 12 -8.20 34.27 2.51
C ARG A 12 -7.23 33.29 1.86
N SER A 13 -5.95 33.65 1.84
CA SER A 13 -4.80 32.75 1.71
C SER A 13 -4.25 32.54 0.28
N SER A 14 -2.96 32.21 0.22
CA SER A 14 -2.00 32.29 -0.89
C SER A 14 -2.45 31.65 -2.21
N ALA A 15 -1.75 31.96 -3.32
CA ALA A 15 -2.05 31.37 -4.63
C ALA A 15 -1.99 29.82 -4.65
N ALA A 16 -1.15 29.23 -3.79
CA ALA A 16 -1.13 27.79 -3.57
C ALA A 16 -2.43 27.31 -2.90
N GLU A 17 -2.84 27.93 -1.79
CA GLU A 17 -4.08 27.59 -1.09
C GLU A 17 -5.32 27.84 -1.96
N TYR A 18 -5.29 28.83 -2.84
CA TYR A 18 -6.36 29.10 -3.79
C TYR A 18 -6.49 28.03 -4.88
N LEU A 19 -5.39 27.62 -5.51
CA LEU A 19 -5.43 26.53 -6.49
C LEU A 19 -5.80 25.20 -5.83
N THR A 20 -5.33 24.98 -4.61
CA THR A 20 -5.75 23.85 -3.78
C THR A 20 -7.24 23.91 -3.49
N PHE A 21 -7.81 25.09 -3.17
CA PHE A 21 -9.25 25.29 -3.01
C PHE A 21 -10.03 25.03 -4.31
N VAL A 22 -9.51 25.41 -5.47
CA VAL A 22 -10.21 25.13 -6.75
C VAL A 22 -10.21 23.64 -7.08
N ALA A 23 -9.08 22.96 -6.92
CA ALA A 23 -9.01 21.50 -6.98
C ALA A 23 -9.98 20.84 -5.98
N SER A 24 -10.36 21.60 -4.94
CA SER A 24 -11.21 21.16 -3.87
C SER A 24 -12.73 21.28 -4.11
N THR A 25 -13.16 22.08 -5.06
CA THR A 25 -14.59 22.34 -5.24
C THR A 25 -15.09 21.77 -6.56
N GLY A 26 -14.47 20.68 -7.01
CA GLY A 26 -14.29 20.26 -8.41
C GLY A 26 -15.52 19.98 -9.30
N ASP A 27 -16.72 20.44 -8.95
CA ASP A 27 -17.89 20.30 -9.83
C ASP A 27 -18.95 21.38 -9.63
N ASN A 28 -18.61 22.47 -8.92
CA ASN A 28 -19.58 23.50 -8.61
C ASN A 28 -19.84 24.39 -9.83
N GLN A 29 -20.86 24.05 -10.63
CA GLN A 29 -21.29 24.81 -11.81
C GLN A 29 -21.64 26.27 -11.52
N ASP A 30 -21.90 26.62 -10.25
CA ASP A 30 -22.22 27.98 -9.81
C ASP A 30 -21.00 28.93 -9.81
N SER A 31 -19.76 28.43 -9.90
CA SER A 31 -18.53 29.25 -10.01
C SER A 31 -18.10 29.42 -11.45
N VAL A 32 -18.91 30.10 -12.25
CA VAL A 32 -18.80 30.21 -13.72
C VAL A 32 -17.42 30.69 -14.26
N GLU A 33 -16.55 31.28 -13.43
CA GLU A 33 -15.19 31.72 -13.80
C GLU A 33 -14.07 30.72 -13.43
N MET A 34 -14.39 29.60 -12.76
CA MET A 34 -13.47 28.57 -12.25
C MET A 34 -14.05 27.17 -12.48
N ARG A 35 -13.28 26.28 -13.12
CA ARG A 35 -13.79 24.95 -13.49
C ARG A 35 -12.73 23.87 -13.28
N TYR A 36 -13.15 22.74 -12.71
CA TYR A 36 -12.38 21.51 -12.72
C TYR A 36 -13.10 20.55 -13.68
N GLU A 37 -12.42 20.09 -14.71
CA GLU A 37 -12.97 19.16 -15.70
C GLU A 37 -11.84 18.39 -16.36
N ASP A 38 -12.09 17.11 -16.65
CA ASP A 38 -11.12 16.19 -17.26
C ASP A 38 -9.79 16.13 -16.50
N GLU A 39 -9.88 16.02 -15.17
CA GLU A 39 -8.73 16.00 -14.25
C GLU A 39 -7.84 17.26 -14.32
N ASN A 40 -8.35 18.37 -14.84
CA ASN A 40 -7.59 19.61 -15.02
C ASN A 40 -8.32 20.82 -14.43
N ILE A 41 -7.55 21.83 -14.03
CA ILE A 41 -8.06 23.12 -13.55
C ILE A 41 -8.05 24.12 -14.70
N TRP A 42 -9.20 24.75 -14.90
CA TRP A 42 -9.44 25.70 -15.98
C TRP A 42 -9.81 27.06 -15.39
N LEU A 43 -9.00 28.08 -15.69
CA LEU A 43 -9.23 29.45 -15.25
C LEU A 43 -9.35 30.42 -16.42
N THR A 44 -10.18 31.45 -16.25
CA THR A 44 -10.20 32.60 -17.17
C THR A 44 -8.99 33.52 -16.93
N GLN A 45 -8.67 34.39 -17.91
CA GLN A 45 -7.62 35.42 -17.72
C GLN A 45 -7.88 36.31 -16.51
N LYS A 46 -9.15 36.69 -16.32
CA LYS A 46 -9.60 37.51 -15.20
C LYS A 46 -9.38 36.81 -13.86
N MET A 47 -9.63 35.50 -13.79
CA MET A 47 -9.39 34.74 -12.58
C MET A 47 -7.90 34.53 -12.29
N MET A 48 -7.08 34.31 -13.32
CA MET A 48 -5.62 34.27 -13.16
C MET A 48 -5.07 35.62 -12.66
N ALA A 49 -5.65 36.74 -13.11
CA ALA A 49 -5.34 38.07 -12.60
C ALA A 49 -5.64 38.18 -11.09
N THR A 50 -6.82 37.74 -10.66
CA THR A 50 -7.19 37.69 -9.23
C THR A 50 -6.26 36.76 -8.42
N LEU A 51 -5.96 35.57 -8.96
CA LEU A 51 -5.10 34.56 -8.33
C LEU A 51 -3.71 35.14 -8.03
N TYR A 52 -3.10 35.79 -9.03
CA TYR A 52 -1.76 36.35 -8.91
C TYR A 52 -1.72 37.80 -8.44
N ASP A 53 -2.87 38.42 -8.16
CA ASP A 53 -2.98 39.82 -7.73
C ASP A 53 -2.30 40.79 -8.71
N VAL A 54 -2.67 40.67 -9.98
CA VAL A 54 -2.19 41.52 -11.07
C VAL A 54 -3.34 41.87 -12.02
N GLU A 55 -3.13 42.86 -12.88
CA GLU A 55 -4.13 43.23 -13.88
C GLU A 55 -4.26 42.19 -15.00
N THR A 56 -5.47 42.05 -15.56
CA THR A 56 -5.77 41.12 -16.65
C THR A 56 -4.90 41.34 -17.89
N HIS A 57 -4.51 42.58 -18.17
CA HIS A 57 -3.64 42.89 -19.32
C HIS A 57 -2.23 42.27 -19.14
N THR A 58 -1.74 42.15 -17.90
CA THR A 58 -0.45 41.52 -17.57
C THR A 58 -0.50 40.03 -17.84
N ILE A 59 -1.62 39.38 -17.46
CA ILE A 59 -1.87 37.97 -17.80
C ILE A 59 -1.90 37.78 -19.32
N ASN A 60 -2.61 38.64 -20.06
CA ASN A 60 -2.69 38.57 -21.52
C ASN A 60 -1.31 38.71 -22.18
N TYR A 61 -0.49 39.65 -21.69
CA TYR A 61 0.89 39.83 -22.14
C TYR A 61 1.72 38.55 -21.96
N HIS A 62 1.67 37.91 -20.78
CA HIS A 62 2.42 36.70 -20.52
C HIS A 62 1.94 35.50 -21.35
N ILE A 63 0.63 35.33 -21.53
CA ILE A 63 0.07 34.26 -22.38
C ILE A 63 0.59 34.40 -23.83
N LYS A 64 0.54 35.60 -24.40
CA LYS A 64 1.06 35.86 -25.75
C LYS A 64 2.54 35.52 -25.86
N ARG A 65 3.32 35.87 -24.84
CA ARG A 65 4.76 35.58 -24.81
C ARG A 65 5.05 34.09 -24.66
N ILE A 66 4.32 33.36 -23.83
CA ILE A 66 4.43 31.89 -23.69
C ILE A 66 4.22 31.19 -25.03
N PHE A 67 3.21 31.61 -25.80
CA PHE A 67 2.98 31.07 -27.15
C PHE A 67 4.05 31.50 -28.16
N ALA A 68 4.50 32.76 -28.11
CA ALA A 68 5.58 33.23 -28.98
C ALA A 68 6.91 32.49 -28.72
N ASP A 69 7.19 32.20 -27.45
CA ASP A 69 8.36 31.44 -27.00
C ASP A 69 8.21 29.93 -27.28
N SER A 70 7.06 29.48 -27.81
CA SER A 70 6.72 28.07 -28.06
C SER A 70 6.83 27.17 -26.82
N GLU A 71 6.61 27.73 -25.62
CA GLU A 71 6.62 26.96 -24.36
C GLU A 71 5.40 26.03 -24.23
N LEU A 72 4.26 26.43 -24.82
CA LEU A 72 3.01 25.67 -24.83
C LEU A 72 2.33 25.79 -26.20
N GLU A 73 1.54 24.79 -26.58
CA GLU A 73 0.73 24.81 -27.80
C GLU A 73 -0.70 25.26 -27.50
N GLU A 74 -1.24 26.25 -28.23
CA GLU A 74 -2.55 26.85 -27.95
C GLU A 74 -3.70 25.83 -27.93
N SER A 75 -3.68 24.86 -28.84
CA SER A 75 -4.67 23.78 -28.98
C SER A 75 -4.76 22.88 -27.74
N SER A 76 -3.67 22.76 -26.98
CA SER A 76 -3.55 21.84 -25.84
C SER A 76 -3.95 22.47 -24.50
N VAL A 77 -3.96 23.81 -24.41
CA VAL A 77 -4.13 24.53 -23.13
C VAL A 77 -5.28 25.53 -23.13
N ILE A 78 -6.00 25.70 -24.24
CA ILE A 78 -7.19 26.55 -24.32
C ILE A 78 -8.44 25.73 -24.59
N ARG A 79 -9.48 25.97 -23.79
CA ARG A 79 -10.83 25.45 -24.04
C ARG A 79 -11.85 26.57 -23.90
N ASN A 80 -12.83 26.56 -24.80
CA ASN A 80 -13.97 27.48 -24.71
C ASN A 80 -15.06 26.82 -23.89
N PHE A 81 -15.47 27.49 -22.82
CA PHE A 81 -16.63 27.10 -22.04
C PHE A 81 -17.73 28.13 -22.21
N ARG A 82 -18.94 27.62 -22.37
CA ARG A 82 -20.15 28.41 -22.48
C ARG A 82 -20.55 28.94 -21.09
N ILE A 83 -20.58 30.25 -20.95
CA ILE A 83 -20.88 30.97 -19.71
C ILE A 83 -22.19 31.75 -19.87
N THR A 84 -23.11 31.60 -18.93
CA THR A 84 -24.29 32.47 -18.84
C THR A 84 -23.97 33.64 -17.91
N ALA A 85 -23.94 34.86 -18.45
CA ALA A 85 -23.70 36.05 -17.68
C ALA A 85 -24.93 36.47 -16.85
N ALA A 86 -24.73 37.42 -15.93
CA ALA A 86 -25.78 37.90 -15.03
C ALA A 86 -26.97 38.57 -15.75
N ASP A 87 -26.80 38.95 -17.02
CA ASP A 87 -27.83 39.48 -17.92
C ASP A 87 -28.63 38.37 -18.64
N GLY A 88 -28.36 37.10 -18.34
CA GLY A 88 -29.01 35.93 -18.96
C GLY A 88 -28.48 35.60 -20.35
N LYS A 89 -27.47 36.32 -20.86
CA LYS A 89 -26.87 36.04 -22.17
C LYS A 89 -25.73 35.05 -22.04
N THR A 90 -25.57 34.26 -23.09
CA THR A 90 -24.59 33.19 -23.15
C THR A 90 -23.39 33.60 -23.99
N TYR A 91 -22.18 33.50 -23.43
CA TYR A 91 -20.92 33.85 -24.08
C TYR A 91 -19.95 32.68 -24.02
N ASP A 92 -19.21 32.43 -25.09
CA ASP A 92 -18.10 31.49 -25.07
C ASP A 92 -16.85 32.20 -24.54
N THR A 93 -16.31 31.71 -23.43
CA THR A 93 -15.14 32.31 -22.77
C THR A 93 -13.96 31.36 -22.79
N LYS A 94 -12.80 31.86 -23.20
CA LYS A 94 -11.53 31.12 -23.17
C LYS A 94 -11.13 30.84 -21.72
N HIS A 95 -10.90 29.57 -21.42
CA HIS A 95 -10.26 29.12 -20.20
C HIS A 95 -8.93 28.46 -20.53
N TYR A 96 -8.02 28.56 -19.58
CA TYR A 96 -6.65 28.15 -19.69
C TYR A 96 -6.39 27.04 -18.69
N ALA A 97 -5.78 25.96 -19.17
CA ALA A 97 -5.45 24.77 -18.40
C ALA A 97 -4.37 25.04 -17.33
N LEU A 98 -4.20 24.12 -16.38
CA LEU A 98 -3.22 24.22 -15.30
C LEU A 98 -1.80 24.48 -15.79
N GLN A 99 -1.41 23.91 -16.93
CA GLN A 99 -0.09 24.15 -17.54
C GLN A 99 0.13 25.63 -17.84
N MET A 100 -0.86 26.31 -18.41
CA MET A 100 -0.79 27.75 -18.69
C MET A 100 -0.80 28.57 -17.39
N ILE A 101 -1.61 28.18 -16.41
CA ILE A 101 -1.67 28.83 -15.10
C ILE A 101 -0.27 28.80 -14.45
N ILE A 102 0.38 27.63 -14.43
CA ILE A 102 1.74 27.46 -13.92
C ILE A 102 2.72 28.35 -14.69
N ALA A 103 2.73 28.28 -16.02
CA ALA A 103 3.66 29.05 -16.86
C ALA A 103 3.54 30.56 -16.62
N VAL A 104 2.32 31.08 -16.53
CA VAL A 104 2.06 32.49 -16.19
C VAL A 104 2.54 32.81 -14.77
N GLY A 105 2.28 31.95 -13.78
CA GLY A 105 2.75 32.12 -12.40
C GLY A 105 4.28 32.22 -12.26
N PHE A 106 5.04 31.63 -13.19
CA PHE A 106 6.49 31.78 -13.25
C PHE A 106 6.96 33.09 -13.89
N LYS A 107 6.17 33.70 -14.79
CA LYS A 107 6.51 34.94 -15.49
C LYS A 107 5.98 36.21 -14.81
N VAL A 108 4.94 36.09 -13.98
CA VAL A 108 4.33 37.21 -13.26
C VAL A 108 5.17 37.63 -12.04
N ASN A 109 5.32 38.95 -11.87
CA ASN A 109 6.02 39.54 -10.72
C ASN A 109 5.02 40.10 -9.69
N SER A 110 4.59 39.25 -8.76
CA SER A 110 3.76 39.64 -7.62
C SER A 110 4.10 38.80 -6.39
N GLU A 111 3.71 39.27 -5.20
CA GLU A 111 3.93 38.52 -3.96
C GLU A 111 3.21 37.16 -3.99
N ARG A 112 1.96 37.11 -4.51
CA ARG A 112 1.22 35.86 -4.69
C ARG A 112 1.91 34.90 -5.67
N ALA A 113 2.47 35.42 -6.76
CA ALA A 113 3.24 34.62 -7.72
C ALA A 113 4.55 34.11 -7.10
N VAL A 114 5.21 34.89 -6.24
CA VAL A 114 6.39 34.44 -5.47
C VAL A 114 6.04 33.28 -4.54
N GLN A 115 4.92 33.37 -3.79
CA GLN A 115 4.47 32.29 -2.92
C GLN A 115 4.09 31.04 -3.73
N PHE A 116 3.43 31.22 -4.87
CA PHE A 116 3.14 30.13 -5.81
C PHE A 116 4.42 29.44 -6.29
N ARG A 117 5.44 30.18 -6.72
CA ARG A 117 6.72 29.60 -7.17
C ARG A 117 7.44 28.86 -6.04
N LYS A 118 7.43 29.39 -4.81
CA LYS A 118 8.00 28.68 -3.64
C LYS A 118 7.31 27.34 -3.44
N TRP A 119 5.98 27.31 -3.55
CA TRP A 119 5.19 26.08 -3.44
C TRP A 119 5.49 25.10 -4.58
N VAL A 120 5.46 25.52 -5.84
CA VAL A 120 5.77 24.64 -6.98
C VAL A 120 7.20 24.10 -6.90
N ASN A 121 8.18 24.93 -6.54
CA ASN A 121 9.56 24.50 -6.37
C ASN A 121 9.72 23.48 -5.22
N GLN A 122 8.93 23.61 -4.15
CA GLN A 122 8.92 22.63 -3.08
C GLN A 122 8.37 21.28 -3.57
N ILE A 123 7.29 21.28 -4.35
CA ILE A 123 6.76 20.07 -5.00
C ILE A 123 7.82 19.44 -5.90
N ALA A 124 8.43 20.22 -6.80
CA ALA A 124 9.45 19.70 -7.72
C ALA A 124 10.65 19.11 -6.96
N LYS A 125 11.10 19.77 -5.89
CA LYS A 125 12.16 19.28 -5.00
C LYS A 125 11.77 17.97 -4.32
N ASP A 126 10.59 17.92 -3.70
CA ASP A 126 10.11 16.73 -3.00
C ASP A 126 9.94 15.56 -3.96
N TYR A 127 9.37 15.80 -5.15
CA TYR A 127 9.22 14.78 -6.19
C TYR A 127 10.58 14.24 -6.64
N THR A 128 11.54 15.13 -6.89
CA THR A 128 12.89 14.74 -7.36
C THR A 128 13.65 13.93 -6.31
N ILE A 129 13.53 14.28 -5.02
CA ILE A 129 14.26 13.61 -3.93
C ILE A 129 13.57 12.32 -3.50
N LYS A 130 12.23 12.33 -3.39
CA LYS A 130 11.45 11.24 -2.78
C LYS A 130 10.84 10.30 -3.81
N GLY A 131 10.74 10.72 -5.08
CA GLY A 131 10.06 9.99 -6.17
C GLY A 131 8.54 10.16 -6.19
N TRP A 132 7.97 10.92 -5.24
CA TRP A 132 6.54 11.16 -5.11
C TRP A 132 6.27 12.43 -4.29
N VAL A 133 5.09 13.03 -4.49
CA VAL A 133 4.60 14.16 -3.70
C VAL A 133 3.14 13.92 -3.35
N MET A 134 2.79 14.12 -2.08
CA MET A 134 1.44 13.97 -1.56
C MET A 134 1.11 15.14 -0.66
N ASP A 135 -0.14 15.60 -0.71
CA ASP A 135 -0.65 16.65 0.17
C ASP A 135 -1.30 15.98 1.40
N ASP A 136 -0.45 15.63 2.37
CA ASP A 136 -0.83 14.88 3.56
C ASP A 136 -1.90 15.60 4.40
N GLU A 137 -1.86 16.94 4.48
CA GLU A 137 -2.86 17.71 5.23
C GLU A 137 -4.23 17.67 4.57
N ARG A 138 -4.28 17.73 3.23
CA ARG A 138 -5.54 17.67 2.47
C ARG A 138 -6.17 16.29 2.52
N ILE A 139 -5.35 15.25 2.48
CA ILE A 139 -5.79 13.86 2.64
C ILE A 139 -6.35 13.63 4.05
N LYS A 140 -5.67 14.12 5.08
CA LYS A 140 -6.16 14.08 6.47
C LYS A 140 -7.46 14.86 6.67
N ARG A 141 -7.72 15.87 5.84
CA ARG A 141 -8.97 16.66 5.84
C ARG A 141 -10.06 16.10 4.94
N GLY A 142 -9.87 14.93 4.33
CA GLY A 142 -10.90 14.18 3.60
C GLY A 142 -11.34 14.81 2.28
N SER A 143 -10.51 15.70 1.73
CA SER A 143 -10.98 16.66 0.74
C SER A 143 -11.08 16.07 -0.68
N TYR A 144 -10.08 15.37 -1.26
CA TYR A 144 -10.23 14.80 -2.64
C TYR A 144 -9.52 13.47 -2.84
N LEU A 145 -10.28 12.38 -2.75
CA LEU A 145 -9.89 11.08 -3.27
C LEU A 145 -10.66 10.91 -4.59
N THR A 146 -9.95 10.91 -5.71
CA THR A 146 -10.56 10.73 -7.03
C THR A 146 -10.97 9.27 -7.26
N ASP A 147 -11.83 9.02 -8.24
CA ASP A 147 -12.20 7.65 -8.61
C ASP A 147 -10.96 6.85 -9.02
N LYS A 148 -10.02 7.49 -9.72
CA LYS A 148 -8.70 6.93 -10.06
C LYS A 148 -7.88 6.52 -8.83
N TYR A 149 -7.91 7.28 -7.73
CA TYR A 149 -7.25 6.86 -6.49
C TYR A 149 -7.82 5.52 -6.00
N PHE A 150 -9.15 5.38 -5.95
CA PHE A 150 -9.77 4.14 -5.48
C PHE A 150 -9.59 2.98 -6.47
N GLU A 151 -9.53 3.26 -7.77
CA GLU A 151 -9.18 2.27 -8.79
C GLU A 151 -7.75 1.75 -8.62
N GLU A 152 -6.76 2.64 -8.43
CA GLU A 152 -5.37 2.26 -8.15
C GLU A 152 -5.23 1.51 -6.83
N GLN A 153 -5.95 1.92 -5.77
CA GLN A 153 -5.97 1.17 -4.52
C GLN A 153 -6.57 -0.22 -4.71
N LEU A 154 -7.63 -0.33 -5.51
CA LEU A 154 -8.28 -1.61 -5.80
C LEU A 154 -7.35 -2.54 -6.58
N GLU A 155 -6.61 -2.00 -7.56
CA GLU A 155 -5.60 -2.74 -8.31
C GLU A 155 -4.48 -3.25 -7.39
N ARG A 156 -3.94 -2.40 -6.51
CA ARG A 156 -2.95 -2.80 -5.50
C ARG A 156 -3.46 -3.91 -4.57
N ILE A 157 -4.71 -3.83 -4.10
CA ILE A 157 -5.30 -4.88 -3.26
C ILE A 157 -5.41 -6.21 -4.03
N ARG A 158 -5.78 -6.17 -5.32
CA ARG A 158 -5.85 -7.37 -6.17
C ARG A 158 -4.48 -7.98 -6.40
N GLU A 159 -3.43 -7.17 -6.63
CA GLU A 159 -2.05 -7.64 -6.72
C GLU A 159 -1.59 -8.32 -5.42
N ILE A 160 -1.88 -7.72 -4.26
CA ILE A 160 -1.57 -8.31 -2.94
C ILE A 160 -2.25 -9.67 -2.79
N ARG A 161 -3.54 -9.79 -3.18
CA ARG A 161 -4.28 -11.05 -3.12
C ARG A 161 -3.64 -12.12 -4.03
N ALA A 162 -3.33 -11.77 -5.27
CA ALA A 162 -2.75 -12.67 -6.27
C ALA A 162 -1.31 -13.12 -5.93
N SER A 163 -0.55 -12.33 -5.17
CA SER A 163 0.82 -12.69 -4.81
C SER A 163 0.89 -13.92 -3.89
N GLU A 164 1.89 -14.78 -4.07
CA GLU A 164 2.17 -15.89 -3.16
C GLU A 164 2.98 -15.46 -1.92
N ARG A 165 3.05 -14.14 -1.65
CA ARG A 165 3.83 -13.56 -0.55
C ARG A 165 3.33 -14.05 0.81
N LYS A 166 4.21 -13.97 1.81
CA LYS A 166 3.91 -14.38 3.18
C LYS A 166 2.70 -13.62 3.72
N PHE A 167 1.88 -14.28 4.52
CA PHE A 167 0.62 -13.73 5.05
C PHE A 167 0.79 -12.37 5.75
N TYR A 168 1.84 -12.24 6.57
CA TYR A 168 2.13 -10.98 7.27
C TYR A 168 2.53 -9.86 6.32
N GLN A 169 3.24 -10.20 5.23
CA GLN A 169 3.62 -9.23 4.20
C GLN A 169 2.37 -8.68 3.51
N LYS A 170 1.37 -9.53 3.22
CA LYS A 170 0.10 -9.06 2.64
C LYS A 170 -0.60 -8.03 3.53
N VAL A 171 -0.59 -8.23 4.85
CA VAL A 171 -1.21 -7.28 5.79
C VAL A 171 -0.38 -6.02 5.97
N THR A 172 0.95 -6.09 5.94
CA THR A 172 1.80 -4.88 5.95
C THR A 172 1.75 -4.10 4.65
N ASP A 173 1.62 -4.79 3.50
CA ASP A 173 1.44 -4.20 2.18
C ASP A 173 0.08 -3.49 2.12
N LEU A 174 -0.95 -4.09 2.70
CA LEU A 174 -2.25 -3.45 2.86
C LEU A 174 -2.19 -2.23 3.79
N TYR A 175 -1.49 -2.32 4.93
CA TYR A 175 -1.30 -1.15 5.79
C TYR A 175 -0.60 0.01 5.09
N ALA A 176 0.29 -0.28 4.12
CA ALA A 176 0.97 0.72 3.33
C ALA A 176 0.05 1.44 2.31
N THR A 177 -1.19 0.97 2.10
CA THR A 177 -2.20 1.68 1.31
C THR A 177 -2.94 2.76 2.10
N ALA A 178 -2.62 2.92 3.40
CA ALA A 178 -3.20 3.97 4.23
C ALA A 178 -2.99 5.36 3.63
N ILE A 179 -4.02 6.20 3.73
CA ILE A 179 -3.99 7.55 3.15
C ILE A 179 -2.89 8.43 3.78
N ASP A 180 -2.55 8.18 5.03
CA ASP A 180 -1.56 8.92 5.82
C ASP A 180 -0.31 8.08 6.08
N TYR A 181 -0.04 7.05 5.28
CA TYR A 181 1.08 6.14 5.48
C TYR A 181 2.43 6.88 5.55
N ASP A 182 3.16 6.65 6.64
CA ASP A 182 4.55 7.10 6.79
C ASP A 182 5.42 5.97 7.33
N LYS A 183 6.31 5.45 6.47
CA LYS A 183 7.26 4.38 6.83
C LYS A 183 8.13 4.69 8.05
N ASN A 184 8.37 5.96 8.35
CA ASN A 184 9.21 6.39 9.47
C ASN A 184 8.42 6.61 10.77
N ALA A 185 7.09 6.63 10.69
CA ALA A 185 6.23 6.90 11.84
C ALA A 185 6.38 5.82 12.92
N LYS A 186 6.29 6.25 14.18
CA LYS A 186 6.32 5.33 15.34
C LYS A 186 5.17 4.32 15.28
N SER A 187 4.00 4.74 14.79
CA SER A 187 2.83 3.89 14.56
C SER A 187 3.14 2.74 13.61
N THR A 188 3.77 3.03 12.47
CA THR A 188 4.14 2.02 11.46
C THR A 188 5.16 1.03 12.01
N LYS A 189 6.21 1.52 12.69
CA LYS A 189 7.19 0.64 13.36
C LYS A 189 6.53 -0.27 14.40
N ARG A 190 5.60 0.26 15.21
CA ARG A 190 4.83 -0.52 16.18
C ARG A 190 3.93 -1.54 15.48
N PHE A 191 3.24 -1.15 14.42
CA PHE A 191 2.35 -2.03 13.66
C PHE A 191 3.13 -3.20 13.06
N TYR A 192 4.24 -2.94 12.37
CA TYR A 192 5.10 -3.98 11.80
C TYR A 192 5.72 -4.90 12.85
N ALA A 193 6.09 -4.36 14.02
CA ALA A 193 6.62 -5.16 15.12
C ALA A 193 5.57 -6.07 15.78
N THR A 194 4.28 -5.72 15.72
CA THR A 194 3.22 -6.41 16.48
C THR A 194 2.30 -7.27 15.62
N VAL A 195 2.15 -6.97 14.33
CA VAL A 195 1.19 -7.64 13.44
C VAL A 195 1.39 -9.15 13.38
N GLN A 196 2.65 -9.61 13.31
CA GLN A 196 2.96 -11.03 13.28
C GLN A 196 2.51 -11.74 14.57
N ASN A 197 2.84 -11.17 15.72
CA ASN A 197 2.49 -11.75 17.02
C ASN A 197 0.97 -11.74 17.25
N LYS A 198 0.27 -10.67 16.85
CA LYS A 198 -1.19 -10.60 16.93
C LYS A 198 -1.86 -11.72 16.13
N MET A 199 -1.38 -11.98 14.91
CA MET A 199 -1.93 -13.04 14.06
C MET A 199 -1.63 -14.45 14.58
N HIS A 200 -0.41 -14.70 15.04
CA HIS A 200 -0.06 -15.98 15.66
C HIS A 200 -0.93 -16.23 16.90
N TYR A 201 -1.04 -15.23 17.77
CA TYR A 201 -1.83 -15.34 18.99
C TYR A 201 -3.32 -15.53 18.68
N ALA A 202 -3.83 -14.90 17.64
CA ALA A 202 -5.21 -15.07 17.20
C ALA A 202 -5.53 -16.53 16.84
N VAL A 203 -4.65 -17.19 16.09
CA VAL A 203 -4.92 -18.54 15.56
C VAL A 203 -4.68 -19.64 16.59
N HIS A 204 -3.69 -19.49 17.46
CA HIS A 204 -3.23 -20.57 18.33
C HIS A 204 -2.82 -20.13 19.75
N GLY A 205 -3.12 -18.90 20.16
CA GLY A 205 -2.95 -18.43 21.54
C GLY A 205 -1.50 -18.20 21.99
N HIS A 206 -0.54 -18.17 21.06
CA HIS A 206 0.88 -17.96 21.36
C HIS A 206 1.46 -16.90 20.43
N THR A 207 2.40 -16.08 20.90
CA THR A 207 3.26 -15.28 20.01
C THR A 207 4.16 -16.18 19.17
N ALA A 208 4.80 -15.62 18.13
CA ALA A 208 5.73 -16.39 17.29
C ALA A 208 6.88 -17.02 18.12
N ALA A 209 7.40 -16.27 19.09
CA ALA A 209 8.47 -16.72 19.97
C ALA A 209 8.01 -17.83 20.94
N GLU A 210 6.83 -17.67 21.56
CA GLU A 210 6.25 -18.69 22.44
C GLU A 210 5.91 -19.98 21.70
N LEU A 211 5.42 -19.87 20.46
CA LEU A 211 5.15 -21.03 19.62
C LEU A 211 6.42 -21.85 19.36
N ILE A 212 7.51 -21.17 19.00
CA ILE A 212 8.80 -21.82 18.75
C ILE A 212 9.28 -22.52 20.02
N VAL A 213 9.30 -21.85 21.18
CA VAL A 213 9.72 -22.48 22.44
C VAL A 213 8.81 -23.65 22.83
N GLY A 214 7.50 -23.53 22.61
CA GLY A 214 6.54 -24.59 22.96
C GLY A 214 6.56 -25.80 22.03
N ARG A 215 6.98 -25.64 20.76
CA ARG A 215 6.90 -26.70 19.74
C ARG A 215 8.23 -27.26 19.27
N ALA A 216 9.30 -26.45 19.26
CA ALA A 216 10.63 -26.91 18.89
C ALA A 216 11.15 -27.90 19.95
N ASN A 217 11.25 -29.17 19.55
CA ASN A 217 11.67 -30.26 20.42
C ASN A 217 12.37 -31.35 19.60
N SER A 218 13.65 -31.58 19.87
CA SER A 218 14.52 -32.56 19.20
C SER A 218 14.10 -34.02 19.37
N GLU A 219 13.25 -34.35 20.33
CA GLU A 219 12.73 -35.71 20.54
C GLU A 219 11.53 -36.01 19.63
N LYS A 220 10.93 -35.00 19.01
CA LYS A 220 9.81 -35.16 18.07
C LYS A 220 10.32 -35.41 16.65
N GLU A 221 9.49 -36.09 15.87
CA GLU A 221 9.69 -36.20 14.42
C GLU A 221 9.80 -34.79 13.81
N HIS A 222 10.77 -34.60 12.92
CA HIS A 222 11.09 -33.31 12.30
C HIS A 222 11.23 -32.14 13.29
N MET A 223 11.63 -32.41 14.54
CA MET A 223 11.65 -31.42 15.62
C MET A 223 10.32 -30.74 15.96
N GLY A 224 9.19 -31.33 15.54
CA GLY A 224 7.88 -30.72 15.62
C GLY A 224 7.56 -29.73 14.48
N LEU A 225 8.42 -29.61 13.46
CA LEU A 225 8.11 -28.90 12.22
C LEU A 225 7.07 -29.69 11.42
N THR A 226 6.14 -28.97 10.81
CA THR A 226 5.13 -29.51 9.87
C THR A 226 5.48 -29.23 8.42
N THR A 227 6.32 -28.22 8.18
CA THR A 227 6.81 -27.82 6.86
C THR A 227 8.14 -27.07 7.00
N TRP A 228 9.01 -27.12 5.99
CA TRP A 228 10.28 -26.41 5.90
C TRP A 228 10.66 -26.26 4.43
N GLN A 229 11.77 -25.59 4.12
CA GLN A 229 12.13 -25.26 2.74
C GLN A 229 12.15 -26.46 1.79
N ASP A 230 12.69 -27.60 2.26
CA ASP A 230 12.88 -28.81 1.46
C ASP A 230 11.90 -29.93 1.86
N ALA A 231 10.78 -29.60 2.52
CA ALA A 231 9.80 -30.60 2.97
C ALA A 231 9.09 -31.31 1.80
N PRO A 232 8.66 -32.59 1.96
CA PRO A 232 8.82 -33.42 3.15
C PRO A 232 10.12 -34.23 3.20
N ASP A 233 10.85 -34.34 2.08
CA ASP A 233 11.94 -35.33 1.94
C ASP A 233 13.35 -34.77 2.17
N GLY A 234 13.52 -33.45 2.24
CA GLY A 234 14.81 -32.79 2.41
C GLY A 234 15.18 -32.49 3.85
N LYS A 235 16.47 -32.19 4.08
CA LYS A 235 16.99 -31.87 5.41
C LYS A 235 16.43 -30.56 5.95
N ILE A 236 16.11 -30.55 7.25
CA ILE A 236 15.83 -29.33 8.00
C ILE A 236 17.14 -28.55 8.14
N LYS A 237 17.10 -27.25 7.84
CA LYS A 237 18.20 -26.32 8.03
C LYS A 237 17.99 -25.49 9.29
N ILE A 238 19.07 -24.96 9.84
CA ILE A 238 19.01 -24.06 10.99
C ILE A 238 18.16 -22.80 10.72
N THR A 239 18.07 -22.37 9.45
CA THR A 239 17.20 -21.26 9.04
C THR A 239 15.72 -21.60 9.14
N ASP A 240 15.34 -22.87 9.05
CA ASP A 240 13.94 -23.30 9.09
C ASP A 240 13.39 -23.35 10.52
N VAL A 241 14.22 -23.68 11.51
CA VAL A 241 13.80 -23.83 12.91
C VAL A 241 13.47 -22.50 13.60
N THR A 242 13.91 -21.38 13.03
CA THR A 242 13.63 -20.04 13.57
C THR A 242 12.32 -19.44 13.02
N ILE A 243 11.66 -20.14 12.09
CA ILE A 243 10.45 -19.67 11.42
C ILE A 243 9.22 -20.27 12.12
N ALA A 244 8.51 -19.46 12.91
CA ALA A 244 7.32 -19.89 13.64
C ALA A 244 6.24 -20.57 12.76
N LYS A 245 6.05 -20.10 11.51
CA LYS A 245 5.10 -20.70 10.54
C LYS A 245 5.34 -22.20 10.34
N ASN A 246 6.59 -22.63 10.37
CA ASN A 246 6.99 -24.00 10.08
C ASN A 246 6.55 -25.00 11.17
N TYR A 247 6.09 -24.51 12.32
CA TYR A 247 5.54 -25.31 13.42
C TYR A 247 4.00 -25.33 13.46
N LEU A 248 3.34 -24.68 12.50
CA LEU A 248 1.87 -24.60 12.45
C LEU A 248 1.26 -25.86 11.84
N SER A 249 0.21 -26.39 12.46
CA SER A 249 -0.59 -27.46 11.87
C SER A 249 -1.28 -27.00 10.58
N GLU A 250 -1.69 -27.95 9.75
CA GLU A 250 -2.45 -27.66 8.53
C GLU A 250 -3.75 -26.88 8.83
N PHE A 251 -4.41 -27.21 9.95
CA PHE A 251 -5.60 -26.49 10.41
C PHE A 251 -5.27 -25.03 10.75
N GLU A 252 -4.24 -24.78 11.54
CA GLU A 252 -3.83 -23.41 11.92
C GLU A 252 -3.39 -22.60 10.70
N LEU A 253 -2.65 -23.20 9.77
CA LEU A 253 -2.29 -22.55 8.50
C LEU A 253 -3.54 -22.20 7.68
N LYS A 254 -4.53 -23.07 7.61
CA LYS A 254 -5.82 -22.78 6.94
C LYS A 254 -6.57 -21.64 7.65
N GLN A 255 -6.61 -21.61 8.98
CA GLN A 255 -7.25 -20.51 9.72
C GLN A 255 -6.54 -19.18 9.49
N LEU A 256 -5.19 -19.17 9.54
CA LEU A 256 -4.40 -17.97 9.29
C LEU A 256 -4.62 -17.44 7.86
N ASN A 257 -4.67 -18.35 6.88
CA ASN A 257 -5.01 -18.01 5.49
C ASN A 257 -6.40 -17.40 5.35
N ARG A 258 -7.41 -17.98 6.00
CA ARG A 258 -8.78 -17.47 5.99
C ARG A 258 -8.84 -16.09 6.61
N MET A 259 -8.21 -15.88 7.76
CA MET A 259 -8.15 -14.59 8.45
C MET A 259 -7.52 -13.50 7.56
N VAL A 260 -6.38 -13.78 6.94
CA VAL A 260 -5.72 -12.82 6.01
C VAL A 260 -6.59 -12.55 4.79
N SER A 261 -7.20 -13.58 4.20
CA SER A 261 -8.07 -13.43 3.03
C SER A 261 -9.28 -12.55 3.35
N SER A 262 -9.96 -12.82 4.47
CA SER A 262 -11.11 -12.02 4.89
C SER A 262 -10.75 -10.59 5.28
N TYR A 263 -9.54 -10.34 5.80
CA TYR A 263 -9.05 -8.98 6.01
C TYR A 263 -8.78 -8.23 4.69
N LEU A 264 -8.28 -8.93 3.65
CA LEU A 264 -8.16 -8.37 2.30
C LEU A 264 -9.53 -8.14 1.64
N ASP A 265 -10.50 -9.04 1.83
CA ASP A 265 -11.88 -8.85 1.34
C ASP A 265 -12.52 -7.61 1.96
N PHE A 266 -12.31 -7.41 3.26
CA PHE A 266 -12.72 -6.21 3.97
C PHE A 266 -12.09 -4.95 3.35
N ALA A 267 -10.79 -4.95 3.12
CA ALA A 267 -10.08 -3.85 2.47
C ALA A 267 -10.63 -3.52 1.08
N GLU A 268 -10.88 -4.55 0.27
CA GLU A 268 -11.45 -4.41 -1.06
C GLU A 268 -12.84 -3.75 -0.99
N ASN A 269 -13.70 -4.20 -0.06
CA ASN A 269 -15.02 -3.62 0.13
C ASN A 269 -14.97 -2.14 0.51
N MET A 270 -14.05 -1.75 1.40
CA MET A 270 -13.90 -0.35 1.79
C MET A 270 -13.46 0.52 0.63
N THR A 271 -12.55 0.01 -0.20
CA THR A 271 -12.06 0.69 -1.40
C THR A 271 -13.17 0.85 -2.44
N GLN A 272 -13.94 -0.21 -2.72
CA GLN A 272 -15.09 -0.16 -3.62
C GLN A 272 -16.16 0.83 -3.16
N ARG A 273 -16.35 0.96 -1.84
CA ARG A 273 -17.29 1.91 -1.23
C ARG A 273 -16.73 3.32 -1.11
N LYS A 274 -15.52 3.57 -1.62
CA LYS A 274 -14.84 4.86 -1.58
C LYS A 274 -14.65 5.38 -0.15
N ILE A 275 -14.41 4.48 0.81
CA ILE A 275 -14.14 4.83 2.21
C ILE A 275 -12.62 4.83 2.42
N PRO A 276 -11.99 6.01 2.62
CA PRO A 276 -10.57 6.06 2.97
C PRO A 276 -10.26 5.45 4.32
N LEU A 277 -9.05 4.91 4.45
CA LEU A 277 -8.54 4.35 5.69
C LEU A 277 -7.18 4.95 6.03
N THR A 278 -7.06 5.44 7.26
CA THR A 278 -5.79 5.87 7.86
C THR A 278 -5.03 4.67 8.43
N MET A 279 -3.75 4.89 8.79
CA MET A 279 -2.92 3.95 9.52
C MET A 279 -3.59 3.51 10.82
N GLN A 280 -4.27 4.43 11.52
CA GLN A 280 -5.00 4.12 12.74
C GLN A 280 -6.26 3.29 12.46
N ASP A 281 -6.97 3.57 11.37
CA ASP A 281 -8.13 2.77 10.97
C ASP A 281 -7.73 1.33 10.66
N TRP A 282 -6.62 1.11 9.94
CA TRP A 282 -6.11 -0.23 9.68
C TRP A 282 -5.74 -0.98 10.96
N GLU A 283 -5.04 -0.34 11.90
CA GLU A 283 -4.69 -0.95 13.19
C GLU A 283 -5.94 -1.29 14.01
N THR A 284 -6.88 -0.36 14.11
CA THR A 284 -8.13 -0.54 14.87
C THR A 284 -8.95 -1.68 14.29
N ARG A 285 -9.13 -1.69 12.96
CA ARG A 285 -9.93 -2.70 12.27
C ARG A 285 -9.27 -4.06 12.29
N LEU A 286 -7.95 -4.16 12.26
CA LEU A 286 -7.26 -5.44 12.45
C LEU A 286 -7.55 -6.00 13.85
N ASN A 287 -7.48 -5.17 14.90
CA ASN A 287 -7.79 -5.62 16.26
C ASN A 287 -9.27 -6.06 16.37
N SER A 288 -10.20 -5.26 15.84
CA SER A 288 -11.62 -5.63 15.82
C SER A 288 -11.89 -6.90 15.01
N PHE A 289 -11.14 -7.12 13.93
CA PHE A 289 -11.23 -8.33 13.13
C PHE A 289 -10.76 -9.54 13.94
N ILE A 290 -9.66 -9.43 14.67
CA ILE A 290 -9.19 -10.50 15.56
C ILE A 290 -10.23 -10.80 16.65
N GLU A 291 -10.77 -9.77 17.31
CA GLU A 291 -11.80 -9.93 18.35
C GLU A 291 -13.11 -10.52 17.82
N MET A 292 -13.57 -10.12 16.62
CA MET A 292 -14.83 -10.57 16.04
C MET A 292 -14.84 -12.07 15.73
N PHE A 293 -13.69 -12.65 15.42
CA PHE A 293 -13.56 -14.08 15.18
C PHE A 293 -13.34 -14.88 16.48
N GLU A 294 -13.51 -14.24 17.64
CA GLU A 294 -13.25 -14.79 18.98
C GLU A 294 -11.81 -15.31 19.15
N TYR A 295 -10.92 -14.86 18.28
CA TYR A 295 -9.51 -15.10 18.40
C TYR A 295 -8.99 -14.19 19.52
N GLY A 296 -8.40 -14.76 20.57
CA GLY A 296 -7.91 -13.99 21.70
C GLY A 296 -7.03 -12.83 21.22
N LEU A 297 -7.24 -11.62 21.74
CA LEU A 297 -6.39 -10.48 21.41
C LEU A 297 -5.14 -10.50 22.28
N LEU A 298 -3.96 -10.41 21.66
CA LEU A 298 -2.71 -10.22 22.38
C LEU A 298 -2.69 -8.83 23.03
N LYS A 299 -2.72 -8.78 24.37
CA LYS A 299 -2.76 -7.53 25.16
C LYS A 299 -1.39 -7.07 25.65
N ASP A 300 -0.37 -7.93 25.57
CA ASP A 300 0.99 -7.68 26.01
C ASP A 300 2.01 -8.05 24.91
N ALA A 301 3.31 -8.03 25.21
CA ALA A 301 4.36 -8.36 24.25
C ALA A 301 4.63 -9.88 24.13
N GLY A 302 3.86 -10.72 24.83
CA GLY A 302 4.19 -12.11 25.08
C GLY A 302 5.20 -12.29 26.22
N LYS A 303 5.42 -13.53 26.62
CA LYS A 303 6.30 -13.91 27.75
C LYS A 303 7.73 -14.25 27.32
N VAL A 304 7.95 -14.50 26.03
CA VAL A 304 9.21 -15.01 25.48
C VAL A 304 9.75 -14.03 24.45
N SER A 305 11.04 -13.68 24.56
CA SER A 305 11.71 -12.84 23.57
C SER A 305 12.08 -13.63 22.31
N ALA A 306 12.17 -12.93 21.18
CA ALA A 306 12.59 -13.55 19.92
C ALA A 306 14.01 -14.16 20.01
N GLU A 307 14.90 -13.56 20.79
CA GLU A 307 16.26 -14.06 21.00
C GLU A 307 16.28 -15.37 21.79
N ILE A 308 15.49 -15.45 22.88
CA ILE A 308 15.36 -16.70 23.67
C ILE A 308 14.76 -17.80 22.79
N ALA A 309 13.71 -17.50 22.02
CA ALA A 309 13.09 -18.46 21.13
C ALA A 309 14.06 -18.98 20.06
N LYS A 310 14.87 -18.08 19.48
CA LYS A 310 15.90 -18.44 18.51
C LYS A 310 16.95 -19.37 19.12
N LEU A 311 17.51 -19.00 20.27
CA LEU A 311 18.53 -19.82 20.96
C LEU A 311 17.98 -21.20 21.33
N HIS A 312 16.73 -21.27 21.80
CA HIS A 312 16.06 -22.53 22.10
C HIS A 312 15.94 -23.41 20.84
N ALA A 313 15.44 -22.85 19.74
CA ALA A 313 15.28 -23.59 18.48
C ALA A 313 16.61 -24.09 17.91
N GLU A 314 17.65 -23.25 17.96
CA GLU A 314 19.00 -23.62 17.49
C GLU A 314 19.62 -24.71 18.37
N SER A 315 19.46 -24.64 19.69
CA SER A 315 19.91 -25.67 20.64
C SER A 315 19.21 -27.01 20.41
N GLU A 316 17.89 -27.00 20.22
CA GLU A 316 17.14 -28.21 19.85
C GLU A 316 17.57 -28.73 18.47
N PHE A 317 17.92 -27.84 17.53
CA PHE A 317 18.37 -28.24 16.21
C PHE A 317 19.72 -28.95 16.26
N GLU A 318 20.65 -28.49 17.09
CA GLU A 318 21.93 -29.16 17.27
C GLU A 318 21.78 -30.60 17.78
N LYS A 319 20.85 -30.82 18.72
CA LYS A 319 20.50 -32.16 19.21
C LYS A 319 19.89 -33.02 18.10
N TYR A 320 18.91 -32.47 17.38
CA TYR A 320 18.21 -33.20 16.32
C TYR A 320 19.09 -33.46 15.10
N ARG A 321 20.05 -32.59 14.78
CA ARG A 321 20.94 -32.75 13.63
C ARG A 321 21.63 -34.11 13.61
N ILE A 322 22.01 -34.61 14.80
CA ILE A 322 22.62 -35.94 14.96
C ILE A 322 21.63 -37.05 14.58
N VAL A 323 20.36 -36.89 14.93
CA VAL A 323 19.28 -37.83 14.58
C VAL A 323 18.98 -37.75 13.09
N GLN A 324 18.86 -36.54 12.54
CA GLN A 324 18.63 -36.30 11.12
C GLN A 324 19.75 -36.87 10.24
N ASP A 325 21.02 -36.65 10.59
CA ASP A 325 22.14 -37.16 9.80
C ASP A 325 22.25 -38.69 9.82
N LYS A 326 21.72 -39.34 10.86
CA LYS A 326 21.63 -40.81 10.92
C LYS A 326 20.46 -41.38 10.12
N LEU A 327 19.34 -40.65 10.09
CA LEU A 327 18.11 -41.10 9.43
C LEU A 327 18.02 -40.67 7.96
N PHE A 328 18.75 -39.63 7.56
CA PHE A 328 18.70 -39.09 6.22
C PHE A 328 19.41 -40.00 5.22
N GLU A 329 18.69 -40.37 4.17
CA GLU A 329 19.19 -41.16 3.06
C GLU A 329 19.22 -40.27 1.81
N SER A 330 20.40 -40.12 1.20
CA SER A 330 20.52 -39.29 -0.01
C SER A 330 19.90 -39.96 -1.22
N ASP A 331 19.60 -39.20 -2.27
CA ASP A 331 19.11 -39.75 -3.54
C ASP A 331 20.09 -40.77 -4.15
N TYR A 332 21.38 -40.58 -3.90
CA TYR A 332 22.42 -41.53 -4.31
C TYR A 332 22.32 -42.83 -3.50
N ASP A 333 22.17 -42.75 -2.17
CA ASP A 333 22.04 -43.93 -1.31
C ASP A 333 20.77 -44.72 -1.66
N ARG A 334 19.67 -44.01 -1.94
CA ARG A 334 18.41 -44.60 -2.39
C ARG A 334 18.57 -45.31 -3.74
N TYR A 335 19.25 -44.68 -4.70
CA TYR A 335 19.54 -45.28 -6.00
C TYR A 335 20.40 -46.54 -5.89
N ILE A 336 21.44 -46.55 -5.04
CA ILE A 336 22.26 -47.74 -4.79
C ILE A 336 21.42 -48.85 -4.17
N ARG A 337 20.57 -48.55 -3.18
CA ARG A 337 19.69 -49.54 -2.55
C ARG A 337 18.70 -50.14 -3.55
N GLU A 338 18.11 -49.33 -4.43
CA GLU A 338 17.21 -49.80 -5.49
C GLU A 338 17.95 -50.71 -6.50
N LEU A 339 19.18 -50.35 -6.90
CA LEU A 339 20.02 -51.19 -7.74
C LEU A 339 20.35 -52.53 -7.07
N GLU A 340 20.69 -52.53 -5.78
CA GLU A 340 20.95 -53.74 -5.01
C GLU A 340 19.70 -54.63 -4.91
N GLN A 341 18.53 -54.05 -4.65
CA GLN A 341 17.26 -54.78 -4.62
C GLN A 341 16.91 -55.41 -5.98
N LEU A 342 17.12 -54.68 -7.08
CA LEU A 342 16.92 -55.20 -8.44
C LEU A 342 17.90 -56.34 -8.77
N GLN A 343 19.16 -56.23 -8.34
CA GLN A 343 20.14 -57.30 -8.48
C GLN A 343 19.78 -58.54 -7.64
N GLN A 344 19.25 -58.35 -6.42
CA GLN A 344 18.77 -59.44 -5.56
C GLN A 344 17.58 -60.17 -6.20
N GLN A 345 16.59 -59.44 -6.70
CA GLN A 345 15.42 -60.00 -7.37
C GLN A 345 15.78 -60.72 -8.68
N GLY A 346 16.77 -60.22 -9.43
CA GLY A 346 17.31 -60.90 -10.60
C GLY A 346 18.01 -62.21 -10.27
N LYS A 347 18.77 -62.27 -9.16
CA LYS A 347 19.43 -63.49 -8.68
C LYS A 347 18.43 -64.54 -8.18
N ASP A 348 17.34 -64.13 -7.54
CA ASP A 348 16.31 -65.07 -7.07
C ASP A 348 15.48 -65.65 -8.22
N LYS A 349 15.18 -64.86 -9.26
CA LYS A 349 14.57 -65.37 -10.51
C LYS A 349 15.48 -66.34 -11.28
N SER A 350 16.78 -66.03 -11.37
CA SER A 350 17.75 -66.94 -11.99
C SER A 350 17.88 -68.28 -11.24
N LYS A 351 17.79 -68.27 -9.90
CA LYS A 351 17.78 -69.49 -9.08
C LYS A 351 16.47 -70.29 -9.19
N SER A 352 15.33 -69.64 -9.44
CA SER A 352 14.07 -70.34 -9.67
C SER A 352 14.01 -70.99 -11.05
N ASP A 353 14.60 -70.35 -12.07
CA ASP A 353 14.64 -70.88 -13.44
C ASP A 353 15.66 -72.02 -13.61
N ALA A 354 16.77 -72.02 -12.86
CA ALA A 354 17.75 -73.12 -12.85
C ALA A 354 17.30 -74.37 -12.05
N LYS A 355 16.14 -74.31 -11.39
CA LYS A 355 15.54 -75.43 -10.62
C LYS A 355 14.35 -76.09 -11.33
N ARG A 356 14.00 -75.62 -12.53
CA ARG A 356 13.14 -76.32 -13.50
C ARG A 356 14.00 -76.97 -14.55
#